data_AF-A0A8T0ATK8-F1
#
_entry.id   AF-A0A8T0ATK8-F1
#
_cell.length_a   1.000
_cell.length_b   1.000
_cell.length_c   1.000
_cell.angle_alpha   90.00
_cell.angle_beta   90.00
_cell.angle_gamma   90.00
#
_symmetry.space_group_name_H-M   'P 1'
#
loop_
_entity.id
_entity.type
_entity.pdbx_description
1 polymer ?
#
loop_
_entity_poly.entity_id
_entity_poly.type
_entity_poly.pdbx_seq_one_letter_code
_entity_poly.pdbx_strand_id
1 'polypeptide(L)'
;LKLNPSKTELLVIPGDSSPGQDLQITLHDSLLSPSATARNLGVTMDNELSFFPHVANVARSCRFLLYNIRRIRPFLSIQAAQLLVQSLVISRLDYCNSLLAGLPLNAIRPLQMIQNAAARLVFNQPKFSHTTPLLRSFTGFQ
;
A
#
# COMPACT_ATOMS: atom_id res chain seq x y z
N LEU A 1 -5.27 28.55 9.74
CA LEU A 1 -4.24 27.49 9.83
C LEU A 1 -2.91 28.06 9.38
N LYS A 2 -1.82 27.89 10.14
CA LYS A 2 -0.47 28.29 9.73
C LYS A 2 0.33 27.04 9.34
N LEU A 3 1.05 27.09 8.22
CA LEU A 3 1.89 26.00 7.74
C LEU A 3 3.08 25.81 8.70
N ASN A 4 3.40 24.56 9.06
CA ASN A 4 4.55 24.28 9.92
C ASN A 4 5.75 23.83 9.08
N PRO A 5 6.80 24.67 8.94
CA PRO A 5 7.95 24.35 8.11
C PRO A 5 8.66 23.07 8.53
N SER A 6 8.74 22.76 9.84
CA SER A 6 9.41 21.54 10.31
C SER A 6 8.68 20.24 9.98
N LYS A 7 7.43 20.33 9.52
CA LYS A 7 6.60 19.19 9.09
C LYS A 7 6.29 19.21 7.59
N THR A 8 6.84 20.17 6.85
CA THR A 8 6.54 20.37 5.42
C THR A 8 7.65 19.74 4.59
N GLU A 9 7.27 18.85 3.66
CA GLU A 9 8.18 18.21 2.71
C GLU A 9 7.90 18.80 1.32
N LEU A 10 8.95 19.16 0.57
CA LEU A 10 8.83 19.63 -0.81
C LEU A 10 9.02 18.44 -1.75
N LEU A 11 7.97 18.02 -2.45
CA LEU A 11 8.05 17.01 -3.50
C LEU A 11 7.91 17.70 -4.86
N VAL A 12 8.95 17.59 -5.69
CA VAL A 12 8.94 18.10 -7.06
C VAL A 12 8.58 16.95 -8.00
N ILE A 13 7.51 17.11 -8.77
CA ILE A 13 7.08 16.14 -9.78
C ILE A 13 7.42 16.75 -11.14
N PRO A 14 8.52 16.34 -11.78
CA PRO A 14 8.93 16.89 -13.07
C PRO A 14 8.00 16.38 -14.18
N GLY A 15 7.71 17.25 -15.15
CA GLY A 15 7.10 16.84 -16.42
C GLY A 15 8.17 16.42 -17.43
N ASP A 16 7.74 15.86 -18.57
CA ASP A 16 8.61 15.32 -19.64
C ASP A 16 9.66 16.29 -20.22
N SER A 17 9.64 17.56 -19.82
CA SER A 17 10.47 18.63 -20.40
C SER A 17 11.17 19.53 -19.37
N SER A 18 11.13 19.21 -18.07
CA SER A 18 11.81 20.04 -17.06
C SER A 18 13.15 19.41 -16.64
N PRO A 19 14.31 20.05 -16.92
CA PRO A 19 15.56 19.62 -16.31
C PRO A 19 15.42 19.69 -14.79
N GLY A 20 15.96 18.69 -14.08
CA GLY A 20 15.91 18.57 -12.62
C GLY A 20 16.29 19.87 -11.95
N GLN A 21 15.26 20.63 -11.54
CA GLN A 21 15.43 21.99 -11.09
C GLN A 21 15.63 21.91 -9.57
N ASP A 22 16.74 22.45 -9.09
CA ASP A 22 17.05 22.56 -7.67
C ASP A 22 16.14 23.65 -7.07
N LEU A 23 14.85 23.32 -6.97
CA LEU A 23 13.79 24.19 -6.52
C LEU A 23 13.89 24.30 -5.01
N GLN A 24 14.50 25.38 -4.55
CA GLN A 24 14.55 25.72 -3.14
C GLN A 24 13.48 26.75 -2.83
N ILE A 25 12.58 26.43 -1.91
CA ILE A 25 11.49 27.33 -1.50
C ILE A 25 11.74 27.77 -0.07
N THR A 26 11.76 29.09 0.16
CA THR A 26 11.87 29.64 1.51
C THR A 26 10.48 29.80 2.13
N LEU A 27 10.25 29.14 3.26
CA LEU A 27 8.99 29.23 4.00
C LEU A 27 9.28 29.71 5.43
N HIS A 28 8.85 30.93 5.78
CA HIS A 28 9.07 31.53 7.11
C HIS A 28 10.51 31.37 7.64
N ASP A 29 11.49 31.84 6.86
CA ASP A 29 12.93 31.79 7.15
C ASP A 29 13.57 30.39 7.20
N SER A 30 12.81 29.36 6.83
CA SER A 30 13.33 28.00 6.65
C SER A 30 13.44 27.63 5.17
N LEU A 31 14.57 27.04 4.78
CA LEU A 31 14.80 26.54 3.44
C LEU A 31 14.20 25.14 3.31
N LEU A 32 13.25 24.95 2.39
CA LEU A 32 12.72 23.65 2.03
C LEU A 32 13.48 23.14 0.80
N SER A 33 14.25 22.08 0.98
CA SER A 33 14.90 21.36 -0.11
C SER A 33 13.98 20.29 -0.69
N PRO A 34 14.05 20.00 -2.00
CA PRO A 34 13.33 18.89 -2.60
C PRO A 34 13.67 17.57 -1.91
N SER A 35 12.65 16.76 -1.65
CA SER A 35 12.77 15.39 -1.17
C SER A 35 12.34 14.44 -2.28
N ALA A 36 13.03 13.30 -2.40
CA ALA A 36 12.67 12.24 -3.34
C ALA A 36 11.32 11.58 -3.00
N THR A 37 10.89 11.68 -1.74
CA THR A 37 9.57 11.20 -1.32
C THR A 37 8.91 12.17 -0.35
N ALA A 38 7.59 12.26 -0.38
CA ALA A 38 6.82 12.95 0.63
C ALA A 38 5.65 12.10 1.11
N ARG A 39 5.28 12.27 2.39
CA ARG A 39 4.18 11.53 3.00
C ARG A 39 2.98 12.43 3.22
N ASN A 40 1.88 12.13 2.53
CA ASN A 40 0.60 12.80 2.71
C ASN A 40 -0.47 11.80 3.13
N LEU A 41 -1.16 12.06 4.25
CA LEU A 41 -2.22 11.19 4.79
C LEU A 41 -1.81 9.70 4.84
N GLY A 42 -0.55 9.39 5.19
CA GLY A 42 -0.06 8.02 5.26
C GLY A 42 0.30 7.37 3.91
N VAL A 43 0.12 8.07 2.79
CA VAL A 43 0.60 7.66 1.47
C VAL A 43 2.01 8.25 1.25
N THR A 44 2.94 7.43 0.77
CA THR A 44 4.29 7.86 0.41
C THR A 44 4.36 8.04 -1.11
N MET A 45 4.49 9.28 -1.56
CA MET A 45 4.62 9.63 -2.97
C MET A 45 6.10 9.84 -3.28
N ASP A 46 6.58 9.25 -4.36
CA ASP A 46 7.86 9.52 -4.98
C ASP A 46 7.72 10.57 -6.09
N ASN A 47 8.84 11.16 -6.49
CA ASN A 47 8.90 12.21 -7.51
C ASN A 47 8.50 11.72 -8.91
N GLU A 48 8.52 10.41 -9.17
CA GLU A 48 8.02 9.80 -10.41
C GLU A 48 6.55 9.33 -10.34
N LEU A 49 5.87 9.55 -9.20
CA LEU A 49 4.50 9.06 -8.95
C LEU A 49 4.33 7.55 -9.22
N SER A 50 5.38 6.76 -9.00
CA SER A 50 5.35 5.31 -9.21
C SER A 50 4.67 4.56 -8.05
N PHE A 51 4.63 5.18 -6.86
CA PHE A 51 4.15 4.64 -5.59
C PHE A 51 4.85 3.34 -5.15
N PHE A 52 6.00 2.97 -5.73
CA PHE A 52 6.73 1.77 -5.35
C PHE A 52 7.06 1.73 -3.84
N PRO A 53 7.55 2.82 -3.21
CA PRO A 53 7.83 2.81 -1.77
C PRO A 53 6.57 2.59 -0.93
N HIS A 54 5.44 3.20 -1.33
CA HIS A 54 4.17 3.03 -0.64
C HIS A 54 3.67 1.60 -0.75
N VAL A 55 3.60 1.05 -1.96
CA VAL A 55 3.16 -0.33 -2.19
C VAL A 55 4.06 -1.32 -1.43
N ALA A 56 5.38 -1.10 -1.42
CA ALA A 56 6.30 -1.95 -0.66
C ALA A 56 6.02 -1.91 0.86
N ASN A 57 5.74 -0.74 1.42
CA ASN A 57 5.43 -0.56 2.85
C ASN A 57 4.08 -1.18 3.23
N VAL A 58 3.04 -0.97 2.42
CA VAL A 58 1.73 -1.62 2.57
C VAL A 58 1.90 -3.13 2.50
N ALA A 59 2.66 -3.61 1.50
CA ALA A 59 2.88 -5.03 1.29
C ALA A 59 3.62 -5.70 2.44
N ARG A 60 4.68 -5.05 2.95
CA ARG A 60 5.43 -5.52 4.13
C ARG A 60 4.51 -5.65 5.35
N SER A 61 3.70 -4.61 5.61
CA SER A 61 2.77 -4.59 6.74
C SER A 61 1.72 -5.71 6.64
N CYS A 62 1.13 -5.89 5.46
CA CYS A 62 0.14 -6.93 5.23
C CYS A 62 0.72 -8.34 5.35
N ARG A 63 1.95 -8.57 4.87
CA ARG A 63 2.65 -9.85 5.04
C ARG A 63 2.88 -10.19 6.51
N PHE A 64 3.26 -9.20 7.32
CA PHE A 64 3.42 -9.37 8.76
C PHE A 64 2.09 -9.75 9.44
N LEU A 65 1.00 -9.07 9.09
CA LEU A 65 -0.33 -9.39 9.60
C LEU A 65 -0.76 -10.81 9.20
N LEU A 66 -0.62 -11.18 7.92
CA LEU A 66 -0.92 -12.53 7.44
C LEU A 66 -0.08 -13.60 8.15
N TYR A 67 1.21 -13.32 8.42
CA TYR A 67 2.06 -14.22 9.19
C TYR A 67 1.50 -14.47 10.60
N ASN A 68 1.09 -13.41 11.29
CA ASN A 68 0.50 -13.53 12.63
C ASN A 68 -0.83 -14.27 12.62
N ILE A 69 -1.73 -13.94 11.68
CA ILE A 69 -3.01 -14.65 11.55
C ILE A 69 -2.77 -16.14 11.22
N ARG A 70 -1.76 -16.45 10.40
CA ARG A 70 -1.42 -17.85 10.04
C ARG A 70 -1.02 -18.68 11.25
N ARG A 71 -0.36 -18.08 12.25
CA ARG A 71 0.03 -18.77 13.49
C ARG A 71 -1.17 -19.15 14.35
N ILE A 72 -2.20 -18.29 14.40
CA ILE A 72 -3.42 -18.56 15.15
C ILE A 72 -4.50 -19.28 14.32
N ARG A 73 -4.27 -19.46 13.02
CA ARG A 73 -5.22 -20.08 12.08
C ARG A 73 -5.81 -21.42 12.55
N PRO A 74 -5.07 -22.34 13.20
CA PRO A 74 -5.63 -23.60 13.69
C PRO A 74 -6.75 -23.44 14.74
N PHE A 75 -6.81 -22.28 15.41
CA PHE A 75 -7.77 -21.98 16.46
C PHE A 75 -8.94 -21.11 15.98
N LEU A 76 -9.02 -20.84 14.68
CA LEU A 76 -10.03 -19.95 14.10
C LEU A 76 -10.98 -20.71 13.19
N SER A 77 -12.27 -20.37 13.29
CA SER A 77 -13.24 -20.71 12.24
C SER A 77 -12.90 -19.97 10.94
N ILE A 78 -13.44 -20.45 9.82
CA ILE A 78 -13.26 -19.79 8.51
C ILE A 78 -13.81 -18.35 8.56
N GLN A 79 -14.96 -18.16 9.21
CA GLN A 79 -15.62 -16.86 9.35
C GLN A 79 -14.78 -15.88 10.19
N ALA A 80 -14.21 -16.35 11.31
CA ALA A 80 -13.33 -15.53 12.13
C ALA A 80 -12.04 -15.16 11.39
N ALA A 81 -11.44 -16.11 10.66
CA ALA A 81 -10.27 -15.85 9.83
C ALA A 81 -10.58 -14.83 8.72
N GLN A 82 -11.75 -14.94 8.06
CA GLN A 82 -12.20 -13.99 7.06
C GLN A 82 -12.36 -12.59 7.64
N LEU A 83 -13.00 -12.46 8.80
CA LEU A 83 -13.18 -11.17 9.48
C LEU A 83 -11.84 -10.52 9.85
N LEU A 84 -10.89 -11.30 10.39
CA LEU A 84 -9.55 -10.80 10.72
C LEU A 84 -8.79 -10.33 9.48
N VAL A 85 -8.83 -11.10 8.40
CA VAL A 85 -8.16 -10.73 7.15
C VAL A 85 -8.82 -9.50 6.53
N GLN A 86 -10.15 -9.41 6.53
CA GLN A 86 -10.87 -8.25 5.99
C GLN A 86 -10.53 -6.97 6.77
N SER A 87 -10.61 -7.03 8.10
CA SER A 87 -10.42 -5.88 8.98
C SER A 87 -8.97 -5.40 9.06
N LEU A 88 -7.98 -6.30 8.96
CA LEU A 88 -6.56 -5.95 9.14
C LEU A 88 -5.78 -5.83 7.83
N VAL A 89 -6.09 -6.67 6.84
CA VAL A 89 -5.32 -6.77 5.60
C VAL A 89 -6.05 -6.05 4.48
N ILE A 90 -7.31 -6.39 4.21
CA ILE A 90 -8.06 -5.83 3.07
C ILE A 90 -8.31 -4.34 3.25
N SER A 91 -8.72 -3.90 4.45
CA SER A 91 -8.83 -2.47 4.79
C SER A 91 -7.58 -1.64 4.49
N ARG A 92 -6.38 -2.23 4.64
CA ARG A 92 -5.10 -1.58 4.31
C ARG A 92 -4.78 -1.58 2.83
N LEU A 93 -5.26 -2.60 2.10
CA LEU A 93 -5.12 -2.64 0.64
C LEU A 93 -6.10 -1.67 -0.04
N ASP A 94 -7.28 -1.49 0.52
CA ASP A 94 -8.31 -0.58 0.00
C ASP A 94 -8.01 0.89 0.34
N TYR A 95 -7.17 1.14 1.34
CA TYR A 95 -6.75 2.49 1.69
C TYR A 95 -6.01 3.16 0.51
N CYS A 96 -6.60 4.22 -0.03
CA CYS A 96 -6.07 4.99 -1.15
C CYS A 96 -5.79 4.14 -2.42
N ASN A 97 -6.54 3.05 -2.63
CA ASN A 97 -6.38 2.20 -3.81
C ASN A 97 -6.66 2.94 -5.13
N SER A 98 -7.46 4.01 -5.12
CA SER A 98 -7.71 4.88 -6.28
C SER A 98 -6.44 5.53 -6.83
N LEU A 99 -5.43 5.79 -5.98
CA LEU A 99 -4.13 6.32 -6.40
C LEU A 99 -3.31 5.30 -7.21
N LEU A 100 -3.64 4.02 -7.07
CA LEU A 100 -2.95 2.94 -7.77
C LEU A 100 -3.57 2.65 -9.15
N ALA A 101 -4.69 3.31 -9.48
CA ALA A 101 -5.32 3.18 -10.78
C ALA A 101 -4.40 3.72 -11.89
N GLY A 102 -4.17 2.93 -12.94
CA GLY A 102 -3.28 3.31 -14.05
C GLY A 102 -1.79 3.02 -13.82
N LEU A 103 -1.39 2.54 -12.63
CA LEU A 103 -0.02 2.10 -12.41
C LEU A 103 0.29 0.80 -13.18
N PRO A 104 1.56 0.60 -13.57
CA PRO A 104 1.97 -0.61 -14.26
C PRO A 104 1.78 -1.84 -13.37
N LEU A 105 1.50 -2.99 -14.00
CA LEU A 105 1.17 -4.23 -13.29
C LEU A 105 2.29 -4.70 -12.35
N ASN A 106 3.55 -4.39 -12.65
CA ASN A 106 4.69 -4.71 -11.78
C ASN A 106 4.60 -3.99 -10.42
N ALA A 107 4.09 -2.76 -10.38
CA ALA A 107 3.86 -1.99 -9.15
C ALA A 107 2.72 -2.60 -8.33
N ILE A 108 1.64 -3.06 -8.97
CA ILE A 108 0.45 -3.59 -8.28
C ILE A 108 0.62 -5.07 -7.86
N ARG A 109 1.46 -5.83 -8.57
CA ARG A 109 1.67 -7.29 -8.36
C ARG A 109 1.90 -7.69 -6.88
N PRO A 110 2.67 -6.97 -6.05
CA PRO A 110 2.83 -7.31 -4.64
C PRO A 110 1.51 -7.34 -3.87
N LEU A 111 0.57 -6.44 -4.17
CA LEU A 111 -0.74 -6.37 -3.53
C LEU A 111 -1.62 -7.56 -3.95
N GLN A 112 -1.59 -7.92 -5.24
CA GLN A 112 -2.27 -9.11 -5.73
C GLN A 112 -1.76 -10.39 -5.04
N MET A 113 -0.43 -10.50 -4.84
CA MET A 113 0.15 -11.64 -4.13
C MET A 113 -0.34 -11.74 -2.68
N ILE A 114 -0.60 -10.61 -2.04
CA ILE A 114 -1.15 -10.55 -0.67
C ILE A 114 -2.60 -10.98 -0.66
N GLN A 115 -3.43 -10.51 -1.60
CA GLN A 115 -4.82 -10.99 -1.75
C GLN A 115 -4.86 -12.50 -1.97
N ASN A 116 -3.95 -13.03 -2.80
CA ASN A 116 -3.84 -14.47 -3.03
C ASN A 116 -3.44 -15.23 -1.74
N ALA A 117 -2.52 -14.69 -0.96
CA ALA A 117 -2.11 -15.29 0.31
C ALA A 117 -3.23 -15.23 1.37
N ALA A 118 -3.97 -14.12 1.41
CA ALA A 118 -5.14 -13.91 2.25
C ALA A 118 -6.23 -14.95 1.97
N ALA A 119 -6.63 -15.13 0.71
CA ALA A 119 -7.63 -16.12 0.33
C ALA A 119 -7.21 -17.54 0.74
N ARG A 120 -5.95 -17.93 0.48
CA ARG A 120 -5.43 -19.24 0.93
C ARG A 120 -5.44 -19.40 2.44
N LEU A 121 -5.12 -18.34 3.19
CA LEU A 121 -5.15 -18.36 4.64
C LEU A 121 -6.57 -18.61 5.16
N VAL A 122 -7.56 -17.90 4.62
CA VAL A 122 -8.95 -18.00 5.07
C VAL A 122 -9.51 -19.39 4.82
N PHE A 123 -9.31 -19.94 3.62
CA PHE A 123 -9.77 -21.28 3.25
C PHE A 123 -8.82 -22.42 3.66
N ASN A 124 -7.77 -22.11 4.45
CA ASN A 124 -6.76 -23.05 4.92
C ASN A 124 -6.14 -23.92 3.81
N GLN A 125 -5.88 -23.30 2.65
CA GLN A 125 -5.37 -24.00 1.48
C GLN A 125 -3.83 -24.03 1.45
N PRO A 126 -3.22 -25.06 0.82
CA PRO A 126 -1.78 -25.13 0.62
C PRO A 126 -1.22 -23.92 -0.12
N LYS A 127 0.07 -23.61 0.07
CA LYS A 127 0.74 -22.46 -0.55
C LYS A 127 0.59 -22.40 -2.08
N PHE A 128 0.59 -23.55 -2.74
CA PHE A 128 0.53 -23.67 -4.20
C PHE A 128 -0.87 -23.95 -4.75
N SER A 129 -1.90 -23.85 -3.91
CA SER A 129 -3.30 -24.01 -4.34
C SER A 129 -3.73 -22.92 -5.32
N HIS A 130 -4.60 -23.31 -6.25
CA HIS A 130 -5.19 -22.42 -7.24
C HIS A 130 -6.11 -21.41 -6.54
N THR A 131 -5.86 -20.12 -6.77
CA THR A 131 -6.44 -19.04 -5.94
C THR A 131 -7.65 -18.37 -6.59
N THR A 132 -7.79 -18.48 -7.90
CA THR A 132 -8.90 -17.88 -8.67
C THR A 132 -10.30 -18.25 -8.17
N PRO A 133 -10.63 -19.52 -7.81
CA PRO A 133 -11.94 -19.84 -7.25
C PRO A 133 -12.13 -19.29 -5.83
N LEU A 134 -11.04 -19.16 -5.07
CA LEU A 134 -11.05 -18.69 -3.68
C LEU A 134 -11.23 -17.18 -3.59
N LEU A 135 -10.70 -16.42 -4.55
CA LEU A 135 -10.85 -14.96 -4.58
C LEU A 135 -12.31 -14.56 -4.80
N ARG A 136 -13.03 -15.26 -5.70
CA ARG A 136 -14.44 -14.96 -5.99
C ARG A 136 -15.34 -15.12 -4.76
N SER A 137 -15.09 -16.12 -3.92
CA SER A 137 -15.82 -16.30 -2.67
C SER A 137 -15.35 -15.36 -1.55
N PHE A 138 -14.14 -14.82 -1.67
CA PHE A 138 -13.50 -13.98 -0.65
C PHE A 138 -13.79 -12.48 -0.81
N THR A 139 -13.87 -11.97 -2.05
CA THR A 139 -13.99 -10.52 -2.30
C THR A 139 -15.41 -10.01 -2.49
N GLY A 140 -16.44 -10.87 -2.54
CA GLY A 140 -17.84 -10.46 -2.38
C GLY A 140 -18.34 -9.32 -3.28
N PHE A 141 -17.73 -9.09 -4.44
CA PHE A 141 -18.31 -8.21 -5.47
C PHE A 141 -19.23 -9.06 -6.35
N GLN A 142 -20.53 -9.02 -6.02
CA GLN A 142 -21.61 -9.05 -7.01
C GLN A 142 -21.91 -7.61 -7.42
#